data_AF-A0A6B3I9T7-F1
#
_entry.id   AF-A0A6B3I9T7-F1
#
_cell.length_a   1.000
_cell.length_b   1.000
_cell.length_c   1.000
_cell.angle_alpha   90.00
_cell.angle_beta   90.00
_cell.angle_gamma   90.00
#
_symmetry.space_group_name_H-M   'P 1'
#
loop_
_entity.id
_entity.type
_entity.pdbx_description
1 polymer ?
#
loop_
_entity_poly.entity_id
_entity_poly.type
_entity_poly.pdbx_seq_one_letter_code
_entity_poly.pdbx_strand_id
1 'polypeptide(L)' 'MSDTPVIGVLALQGDVREHLIALASADALARPVRRPEELAEVDGLVIPGGESTTMSKLAVLFG' A
#
# COMPACT_ATOMS: atom_id res chain seq x y z
N MET A 1 25.08 -1.22 4.74
CA MET A 1 24.22 -1.04 3.56
C MET A 1 22.82 -0.84 4.09
N SER A 2 22.19 0.30 3.81
CA SER A 2 20.75 0.41 4.04
C SER A 2 20.11 -0.31 2.87
N ASP A 3 19.46 -1.45 3.11
CA ASP A 3 18.60 -2.02 2.08
C ASP A 3 17.50 -1.00 1.76
N THR A 4 17.16 -0.90 0.48
CA THR A 4 16.04 -0.07 0.03
C THR A 4 14.75 -0.67 0.58
N PRO A 5 13.96 0.05 1.40
CA PRO A 5 12.77 -0.52 2.01
C PRO A 5 11.70 -0.77 0.94
N VAL A 6 11.01 -1.90 1.07
CA VAL A 6 9.85 -2.26 0.25
C VAL A 6 8.59 -1.79 0.98
N ILE A 7 7.89 -0.80 0.41
CA ILE A 7 6.69 -0.21 1.02
C ILE A 7 5.45 -0.57 0.21
N GLY A 8 4.51 -1.24 0.86
CA GLY A 8 3.20 -1.54 0.31
C GLY A 8 2.27 -0.34 0.35
N VAL A 9 1.39 -0.19 -0.65
CA VAL A 9 0.27 0.75 -0.65
C VAL A 9 -1.02 -0.05 -0.80
N LEU A 10 -1.91 0.02 0.19
CA LEU A 10 -3.20 -0.68 0.14
C LEU A 10 -4.02 -0.21 -1.06
N ALA A 11 -4.37 -1.13 -1.95
CA ALA A 11 -4.94 -0.86 -3.27
C ALA A 11 -6.34 -1.48 -3.44
N LEU A 12 -7.17 -1.39 -2.39
CA LEU A 12 -8.56 -1.83 -2.38
C LEU A 12 -9.51 -0.78 -2.99
N GLN A 13 -9.16 0.49 -2.89
CA GLN A 13 -9.90 1.64 -3.42
C GLN A 13 -8.91 2.60 -4.10
N GLY A 14 -9.37 3.74 -4.63
CA GLY A 14 -8.57 4.69 -5.40
C GLY A 14 -7.39 5.33 -4.66
N ASP A 15 -6.76 6.32 -5.28
CA ASP A 15 -5.67 7.14 -4.71
C ASP A 15 -4.35 6.41 -4.40
N VAL A 16 -4.08 5.33 -5.11
CA VAL A 16 -2.83 4.53 -4.98
C VAL A 16 -1.66 5.15 -5.74
N ARG A 17 -1.90 5.75 -6.91
CA ARG A 17 -0.84 6.14 -7.86
C ARG A 17 0.07 7.21 -7.26
N GLU A 18 -0.51 8.20 -6.61
CA GLU A 18 0.15 9.34 -6.00
C GLU A 18 1.11 8.87 -4.90
N HIS A 19 0.69 7.89 -4.09
CA HIS A 19 1.51 7.28 -3.05
C HIS A 19 2.68 6.48 -3.64
N LEU A 20 2.46 5.70 -4.71
CA LEU A 20 3.53 4.97 -5.39
C LEU A 20 4.60 5.92 -5.93
N ILE A 21 4.20 7.03 -6.54
CA ILE A 21 5.11 8.05 -7.07
C ILE A 21 5.89 8.74 -5.94
N ALA A 22 5.20 9.09 -4.84
CA ALA A 22 5.83 9.74 -3.70
C ALA A 22 6.87 8.85 -3.02
N LEU A 23 6.57 7.56 -2.84
CA LEU A 23 7.49 6.57 -2.26
C LEU A 23 8.70 6.34 -3.17
N ALA A 24 8.49 6.20 -4.47
CA ALA A 24 9.60 6.06 -5.43
C ALA A 24 10.51 7.30 -5.43
N SER A 25 9.94 8.50 -5.27
CA SER A 25 10.71 9.75 -5.15
C SER A 25 11.47 9.88 -3.83
N ALA A 26 11.14 9.05 -2.83
CA ALA A 26 11.80 8.98 -1.53
C ALA A 26 12.78 7.79 -1.43
N ASP A 27 13.21 7.24 -2.57
CA ASP A 27 14.11 6.08 -2.66
C ASP A 27 13.57 4.82 -1.95
N ALA A 28 12.25 4.59 -1.99
CA ALA A 28 11.62 3.35 -1.52
C ALA A 28 11.06 2.52 -2.69
N LEU A 29 11.11 1.19 -2.56
CA LEU A 29 10.47 0.27 -3.51
C LEU A 29 8.98 0.18 -3.21
N ALA A 30 8.15 0.88 -3.98
CA ALA A 30 6.71 0.93 -3.77
C ALA A 30 5.97 -0.21 -4.49
N ARG A 31 5.06 -0.90 -3.81
CA ARG A 31 4.25 -1.98 -4.39
C ARG A 31 2.76 -1.83 -4.02
N PRO A 32 1.81 -2.01 -4.95
CA PRO A 32 0.41 -2.09 -4.58
C PRO A 32 0.11 -3.40 -3.84
N VAL A 33 -0.68 -3.33 -2.78
CA VAL A 33 -1.13 -4.49 -1.97
C VAL A 33 -2.64 -4.60 -2.11
N ARG A 34 -3.12 -5.70 -2.69
CA ARG A 34 -4.54 -6.00 -2.90
C ARG A 34 -5.00 -7.21 -2.09
N ARG A 35 -4.06 -8.05 -1.65
CA ARG A 35 -4.36 -9.31 -0.99
C ARG A 35 -3.51 -9.49 0.27
N PRO A 36 -4.02 -10.18 1.31
CA PRO A 36 -3.30 -10.38 2.56
C PRO A 36 -1.93 -11.04 2.39
N GLU A 37 -1.76 -11.98 1.45
CA GLU A 37 -0.48 -12.66 1.22
C GLU A 37 0.64 -11.71 0.77
N GLU A 38 0.29 -10.58 0.15
CA GLU A 38 1.25 -9.57 -0.33
C GLU A 38 1.82 -8.74 0.83
N LEU A 39 1.18 -8.77 2.02
CA LEU A 39 1.69 -8.10 3.22
C LEU A 39 3.00 -8.71 3.74
N ALA A 40 3.24 -9.98 3.46
CA ALA A 40 4.50 -10.64 3.82
C ALA A 40 5.68 -10.20 2.93
N GLU A 41 5.41 -9.49 1.84
CA GLU A 41 6.41 -9.06 0.86
C GLU A 41 6.84 -7.59 1.03
N VAL A 42 6.40 -6.92 2.10
CA VAL A 42 6.66 -5.49 2.34
C VAL A 42 7.16 -5.25 3.77
N ASP A 43 8.05 -4.27 3.94
CA ASP A 43 8.60 -3.85 5.23
C ASP A 43 7.66 -2.87 5.96
N GLY A 44 6.73 -2.24 5.23
CA GLY A 44 5.74 -1.31 5.76
C GLY A 44 4.54 -1.16 4.84
N LEU A 45 3.44 -0.67 5.39
CA LEU A 45 2.18 -0.47 4.67
C LEU A 45 1.69 0.97 4.80
N VAL A 46 1.39 1.59 3.67
CA VAL A 46 0.66 2.84 3.56
C VAL A 46 -0.81 2.54 3.35
N ILE A 47 -1.65 3.16 4.17
CA ILE A 47 -3.11 3.18 3.98
C ILE A 47 -3.43 4.54 3.34
N PRO A 48 -3.78 4.59 2.03
CA PRO A 48 -4.06 5.84 1.36
C PRO A 48 -5.34 6.48 1.90
N GLY A 49 -5.50 7.78 1.64
CA GLY A 49 -6.75 8.49 1.92
C GLY A 49 -7.90 8.07 1.00
N GLY A 50 -9.10 8.54 1.31
CA GLY A 50 -10.32 8.23 0.55
C GLY A 50 -11.54 8.13 1.47
N GLU A 51 -12.45 7.20 1.14
CA GLU A 51 -13.63 6.89 1.93
C GLU A 51 -13.33 5.76 2.93
N SER A 52 -13.00 6.11 4.17
CA SER A 52 -12.56 5.16 5.22
C SER A 52 -13.57 4.03 5.47
N THR A 53 -14.87 4.34 5.39
CA THR A 53 -15.94 3.34 5.55
C THR A 53 -15.91 2.33 4.41
N THR A 54 -15.68 2.80 3.18
CA THR A 54 -15.58 1.95 2.00
C THR A 54 -14.33 1.07 2.08
N MET A 55 -13.18 1.66 2.42
CA MET A 55 -11.93 0.90 2.62
C MET A 55 -12.07 -0.18 3.69
N SER A 56 -12.67 0.12 4.85
CA SER A 56 -12.86 -0.87 5.91
C SER A 56 -13.77 -2.02 5.46
N LYS A 57 -14.87 -1.73 4.75
CA LYS A 57 -15.75 -2.77 4.19
C LYS A 57 -15.02 -3.63 3.17
N LEU A 58 -14.24 -3.02 2.27
CA LEU A 58 -13.47 -3.75 1.26
C LEU A 58 -12.39 -4.62 1.91
N ALA A 59 -11.71 -4.13 2.94
CA ALA A 59 -10.73 -4.91 3.70
C ALA A 59 -11.40 -6.14 4.31
N VAL A 60 -12.53 -5.99 5.02
CA VAL A 60 -13.26 -7.14 5.58
C VAL A 60 -13.77 -8.10 4.50
N LEU A 61 -14.19 -7.59 3.33
CA LEU A 61 -14.71 -8.42 2.24
C LEU A 61 -13.62 -9.19 1.50
N PHE A 62 -12.41 -8.65 1.39
CA PHE A 62 -11.33 -9.20 0.57
C PHE A 62 -10.13 -9.75 1.37
N GLY A 63 -10.07 -9.49 2.69
CA GLY A 63 -9.06 -10.03 3.61
C GLY A 63 -8.51 -9.01 4.58
#